data_AF-A0A078FLC9-F1
#
_entry.id   AF-A0A078FLC9-F1
#
_cell.length_a   1.000
_cell.length_b   1.000
_cell.length_c   1.000
_cell.angle_alpha   90.00
_cell.angle_beta   90.00
_cell.angle_gamma   90.00
#
_symmetry.space_group_name_H-M   'P 1'
#
loop_
_entity.id
_entity.type
_entity.pdbx_description
1 polymer ?
#
loop_
_entity_poly.entity_id
_entity_poly.type
_entity_poly.pdbx_seq_one_letter_code
_entity_poly.pdbx_strand_id
1 'polypeptide(L)'
;MGLYKTKSKHYIDTYYQITIINIFILSLITSSSMASASSSVDFSTAILIRVDQSGKGDFNKIQEAIDSIPPNLNNSQLYFIWVKPGVYREKVVIPADKPYITLSGTKASTTVLIWSDGEDILESSTLTVFASDFVCRFLTIQNKFGTAGQAVALRVAADNAAFYGCVIMSYQDTLLDDNGNHYFKNCYIEGATDFICGSASSLYEKCHLHSLSPNNGSMTAQMRSSATDKSGFSFLGCKLTGTGSTYLGRPWGAYSRVVFAYSFFSDVVAPQGWNEWGDSSKNNTVYYGEYKCYGPGADRRERVKWSKQLSDEEATVFMSKDFIGGKDWLRPAPSHFKAALSNQTRKNNWFHQLIN
;
A
#
# COMPACT_ATOMS: atom_id res chain seq x y z
N MET A 1 -7.96 -73.92 56.86
CA MET A 1 -9.18 -73.94 57.70
C MET A 1 -9.18 -72.64 58.47
N GLY A 2 -10.13 -71.74 58.18
CA GLY A 2 -10.07 -70.32 58.57
C GLY A 2 -10.45 -70.03 60.02
N LEU A 3 -10.18 -68.79 60.46
CA LEU A 3 -11.17 -67.79 60.91
C LEU A 3 -10.49 -66.54 61.51
N TYR A 4 -11.18 -65.42 61.32
CA TYR A 4 -10.91 -64.02 61.67
C TYR A 4 -10.56 -63.72 63.14
N LYS A 5 -9.72 -62.69 63.39
CA LYS A 5 -10.11 -61.38 64.00
C LYS A 5 -8.91 -60.51 64.47
N THR A 6 -8.92 -59.22 64.06
CA THR A 6 -8.64 -57.95 64.80
C THR A 6 -7.32 -57.78 65.59
N LYS A 7 -6.63 -56.62 65.71
CA LYS A 7 -7.05 -55.22 65.88
C LYS A 7 -5.80 -54.31 65.95
N SER A 8 -5.85 -53.14 65.30
CA SER A 8 -5.44 -51.83 65.85
C SER A 8 -4.18 -51.75 66.75
N LYS A 9 -3.04 -51.33 66.18
CA LYS A 9 -1.98 -50.58 66.88
C LYS A 9 -1.13 -49.86 65.82
N HIS A 10 -1.26 -48.53 65.77
CA HIS A 10 -0.52 -47.51 65.01
C HIS A 10 -1.58 -46.48 64.56
N TYR A 11 -2.13 -45.65 65.46
CA TYR A 11 -1.45 -44.41 65.89
C TYR A 11 -0.64 -43.89 64.68
N ILE A 12 -1.26 -43.44 63.59
CA ILE A 12 -1.98 -42.16 63.46
C ILE A 12 -1.43 -41.17 64.49
N ASP A 13 -0.78 -40.15 63.98
CA ASP A 13 -0.22 -39.04 64.74
C ASP A 13 1.15 -39.29 65.37
N THR A 14 2.08 -39.83 64.57
CA THR A 14 3.47 -39.33 64.55
C THR A 14 3.57 -38.16 63.58
N TYR A 15 2.77 -37.14 63.88
CA TYR A 15 3.18 -35.74 63.94
C TYR A 15 4.38 -35.36 63.04
N TYR A 16 4.07 -34.94 61.83
CA TYR A 16 4.26 -33.55 61.37
C TYR A 16 5.65 -32.86 61.49
N GLN A 17 6.74 -33.57 61.80
CA GLN A 17 8.02 -32.90 62.14
C GLN A 17 9.26 -33.27 61.31
N ILE A 18 9.22 -34.23 60.36
CA ILE A 18 10.47 -34.64 59.66
C ILE A 18 10.28 -34.84 58.15
N THR A 19 9.53 -33.96 57.49
CA THR A 19 9.55 -33.87 56.01
C THR A 19 9.43 -32.42 55.52
N ILE A 20 10.01 -31.48 56.28
CA ILE A 20 10.17 -30.07 55.87
C ILE A 20 11.65 -29.74 55.57
N ILE A 21 12.56 -30.68 55.79
CA ILE A 21 14.00 -30.47 55.62
C ILE A 21 14.53 -31.51 54.63
N ASN A 22 14.33 -31.27 53.33
CA ASN A 22 15.14 -31.76 52.20
C ASN A 22 14.53 -31.38 50.83
N ILE A 23 14.01 -30.16 50.70
CA ILE A 23 13.83 -29.48 49.41
C ILE A 23 14.43 -28.08 49.55
N PHE A 24 15.71 -28.05 49.91
CA PHE A 24 16.57 -26.89 49.75
C PHE A 24 17.68 -27.33 48.80
N ILE A 25 17.97 -26.50 47.80
CA ILE A 25 18.89 -26.71 46.67
C ILE A 25 18.21 -27.36 45.44
N LEU A 26 17.37 -26.59 44.77
CA LEU A 26 17.30 -26.65 43.31
C LEU A 26 17.26 -25.23 42.75
N SER A 27 18.44 -24.79 42.31
CA SER A 27 18.70 -23.75 41.31
C SER A 27 17.75 -22.56 41.29
N LEU A 28 18.15 -21.49 41.99
CA LEU A 28 17.81 -20.13 41.60
C LEU A 28 18.53 -19.83 40.27
N ILE A 29 18.03 -20.34 39.15
CA ILE A 29 18.27 -19.72 37.85
C ILE A 29 17.37 -18.50 37.87
N THR A 30 17.91 -17.38 38.32
CA THR A 30 17.32 -16.09 37.98
C THR A 30 17.30 -16.04 36.46
N SER A 31 16.13 -16.31 35.89
CA SER A 31 15.82 -15.90 34.53
C SER A 31 15.81 -14.38 34.58
N SER A 32 16.99 -13.76 34.53
CA SER A 32 17.14 -12.41 34.05
C SER A 32 16.65 -12.47 32.61
N SER A 33 15.34 -12.32 32.45
CA SER A 33 14.77 -11.88 31.20
C SER A 33 15.44 -10.54 30.95
N MET A 34 16.53 -10.57 30.19
CA MET A 34 16.89 -9.41 29.40
C MET A 34 15.69 -9.23 28.48
N ALA A 35 14.74 -8.42 28.93
CA ALA A 35 13.90 -7.70 28.00
C ALA A 35 14.90 -6.98 27.12
N SER A 36 15.19 -7.54 25.94
CA SER A 36 15.74 -6.75 24.86
C SER A 36 14.74 -5.62 24.73
N ALA A 37 15.12 -4.44 25.19
CA ALA A 37 14.45 -3.23 24.81
C ALA A 37 14.54 -3.24 23.29
N SER A 38 13.47 -3.66 22.63
CA SER A 38 13.23 -3.36 21.23
C SER A 38 13.26 -1.84 21.20
N SER A 39 14.42 -1.27 20.88
CA SER A 39 14.52 0.16 20.64
C SER A 39 13.51 0.43 19.53
N SER A 40 12.39 1.04 19.87
CA SER A 40 11.39 1.46 18.89
C SER A 40 12.15 2.22 17.82
N VAL A 41 12.08 1.75 16.56
CA VAL A 41 12.77 2.40 15.45
C VAL A 41 12.31 3.86 15.43
N ASP A 42 13.26 4.78 15.58
CA ASP A 42 12.98 6.21 15.55
C ASP A 42 12.63 6.63 14.13
N PHE A 43 11.34 6.70 13.83
CA PHE A 43 10.83 7.17 12.55
C PHE A 43 10.78 8.71 12.41
N SER A 44 11.26 9.46 13.40
CA SER A 44 11.32 10.93 13.30
C SER A 44 12.49 11.43 12.46
N THR A 45 13.54 10.62 12.30
CA THR A 45 14.77 11.00 11.60
C THR A 45 15.01 10.18 10.34
N ALA A 46 15.21 10.84 9.19
CA ALA A 46 15.57 10.17 7.93
C ALA A 46 16.93 10.61 7.38
N ILE A 47 17.58 9.75 6.62
CA ILE A 47 18.70 10.13 5.75
C ILE A 47 18.13 10.84 4.53
N LEU A 48 18.54 12.08 4.31
CA LEU A 48 18.13 12.87 3.15
C LEU A 48 19.08 12.62 1.97
N ILE A 49 18.49 12.27 0.83
CA ILE A 49 19.17 12.17 -0.47
C ILE A 49 18.47 13.14 -1.42
N ARG A 50 19.22 14.00 -2.11
CA ARG A 50 18.68 15.00 -3.04
C ARG A 50 18.94 14.59 -4.48
N VAL A 51 17.88 14.62 -5.29
CA VAL A 51 17.97 14.42 -6.73
C VAL A 51 17.69 15.75 -7.43
N ASP A 52 18.65 16.23 -8.22
CA ASP A 52 18.56 17.53 -8.92
C ASP A 52 19.29 17.45 -10.26
N GLN A 53 18.55 17.54 -11.37
CA GLN A 53 19.11 17.47 -12.72
C GLN A 53 20.10 18.61 -13.05
N SER A 54 20.14 19.68 -12.24
CA SER A 54 21.11 20.77 -12.39
C SER A 54 22.50 20.47 -11.82
N GLY A 55 22.70 19.30 -11.18
CA GLY A 55 23.97 18.92 -10.56
C GLY A 55 24.20 19.48 -9.15
N LYS A 56 23.19 20.13 -8.55
CA LYS A 56 23.25 20.68 -7.18
C LYS A 56 22.75 19.71 -6.10
N GLY A 57 22.35 18.51 -6.50
CA GLY A 57 21.90 17.42 -5.63
C GLY A 57 23.01 16.39 -5.39
N ASP A 58 22.68 15.35 -4.64
CA ASP A 58 23.57 14.19 -4.45
C ASP A 58 23.59 13.31 -5.71
N PHE A 59 22.48 13.29 -6.46
CA PHE A 59 22.31 12.57 -7.73
C PHE A 59 21.57 13.43 -8.76
N ASN A 60 21.73 13.12 -10.05
CA ASN A 60 20.99 13.75 -11.14
C ASN A 60 19.76 12.93 -11.56
N LYS A 61 19.75 11.63 -11.26
CA LYS A 61 18.71 10.66 -11.62
C LYS A 61 18.06 10.04 -10.40
N ILE A 62 16.79 9.68 -10.54
CA ILE A 62 16.02 9.07 -9.44
C ILE A 62 16.50 7.65 -9.19
N GLN A 63 16.70 6.84 -10.23
CA GLN A 63 17.12 5.45 -10.05
C GLN A 63 18.52 5.35 -9.40
N GLU A 64 19.47 6.20 -9.80
CA GLU A 64 20.82 6.23 -9.19
C GLU A 64 20.78 6.52 -7.68
N ALA A 65 19.89 7.41 -7.23
CA ALA A 65 19.70 7.69 -5.82
C ALA A 65 19.15 6.47 -5.05
N ILE A 66 18.19 5.75 -5.64
CA ILE A 66 17.64 4.51 -5.06
C ILE A 66 18.72 3.43 -5.01
N ASP A 67 19.50 3.26 -6.08
CA ASP A 67 20.57 2.27 -6.20
C ASP A 67 21.68 2.50 -5.16
N SER A 68 21.91 3.75 -4.76
CA SER A 68 22.88 4.11 -3.73
C SER A 68 22.51 3.66 -2.31
N ILE A 69 21.22 3.40 -2.07
CA ILE A 69 20.72 2.97 -0.75
C ILE A 69 21.07 1.48 -0.57
N PRO A 70 21.78 1.11 0.51
CA PRO A 70 22.05 -0.29 0.80
C PRO A 70 20.76 -1.03 1.21
N PRO A 71 20.70 -2.36 1.08
CA PRO A 71 19.58 -3.15 1.59
C PRO A 71 19.30 -2.83 3.06
N ASN A 72 18.03 -2.63 3.42
CA ASN A 72 17.58 -2.19 4.74
C ASN A 72 16.88 -3.34 5.49
N LEU A 73 17.50 -4.52 5.49
CA LEU A 73 16.87 -5.78 5.93
C LEU A 73 16.47 -5.82 7.42
N ASN A 74 17.05 -4.94 8.24
CA ASN A 74 16.74 -4.83 9.68
C ASN A 74 15.80 -3.66 9.99
N ASN A 75 15.23 -2.99 8.98
CA ASN A 75 14.27 -1.90 9.14
C ASN A 75 14.76 -0.76 10.06
N SER A 76 16.06 -0.50 10.10
CA SER A 76 16.68 0.38 11.09
C SER A 76 16.81 1.83 10.62
N GLN A 77 16.53 2.12 9.35
CA GLN A 77 16.81 3.41 8.74
C GLN A 77 15.68 3.90 7.83
N LEU A 78 15.26 5.15 8.01
CA LEU A 78 14.44 5.85 7.02
C LEU A 78 15.32 6.55 5.99
N TYR A 79 14.94 6.46 4.72
CA TYR A 79 15.53 7.23 3.62
C TYR A 79 14.49 8.15 3.01
N PHE A 80 14.84 9.42 2.84
CA PHE A 80 14.01 10.42 2.21
C PHE A 80 14.71 10.94 0.96
N ILE A 81 14.22 10.53 -0.20
CA ILE A 81 14.70 10.98 -1.50
C ILE A 81 13.87 12.20 -1.89
N TRP A 82 14.49 13.38 -1.83
CA TRP A 82 13.88 14.63 -2.25
C TRP A 82 14.25 14.95 -3.70
N VAL A 83 13.26 14.86 -4.59
CA VAL A 83 13.38 15.15 -6.01
C VAL A 83 13.01 16.61 -6.28
N LYS A 84 13.96 17.36 -6.83
CA LYS A 84 13.77 18.77 -7.19
C LYS A 84 12.83 18.93 -8.40
N PRO A 85 12.31 20.14 -8.66
CA PRO A 85 11.53 20.40 -9.86
C PRO A 85 12.29 20.01 -11.13
N GLY A 86 11.60 19.35 -12.07
CA GLY A 86 12.21 18.80 -13.27
C GLY A 86 11.33 17.74 -13.94
N VAL A 87 11.70 17.37 -15.17
CA VAL A 87 11.11 16.24 -15.90
C VAL A 87 12.14 15.13 -15.98
N TYR A 88 11.90 14.08 -15.22
CA TYR A 88 12.73 12.90 -15.08
C TYR A 88 12.21 11.83 -16.03
N ARG A 89 12.91 11.62 -17.15
CA ARG A 89 12.56 10.59 -18.13
C ARG A 89 13.30 9.30 -17.82
N GLU A 90 12.72 8.49 -16.95
CA GLU A 90 13.31 7.26 -16.40
C GLU A 90 12.21 6.22 -16.16
N LYS A 91 12.54 4.93 -16.23
CA LYS A 91 11.79 3.89 -15.53
C LYS A 91 12.42 3.70 -14.16
N VAL A 92 11.61 3.71 -13.12
CA VAL A 92 12.09 3.64 -11.74
C VAL A 92 11.51 2.41 -11.05
N VAL A 93 12.38 1.66 -10.37
CA VAL A 93 12.00 0.52 -9.53
C VAL A 93 12.45 0.80 -8.10
N ILE A 94 11.54 0.62 -7.14
CA ILE A 94 11.85 0.59 -5.70
C ILE A 94 12.00 -0.89 -5.29
N PRO A 95 13.24 -1.40 -5.11
CA PRO A 95 13.49 -2.82 -4.87
C PRO A 95 12.97 -3.32 -3.51
N ALA A 96 12.51 -4.56 -3.45
CA ALA A 96 11.90 -5.15 -2.25
C ALA A 96 12.80 -5.15 -1.00
N ASP A 97 14.12 -5.21 -1.18
CA ASP A 97 15.12 -5.22 -0.11
C ASP A 97 15.44 -3.83 0.47
N LYS A 98 14.72 -2.79 0.02
CA LYS A 98 14.89 -1.39 0.46
C LYS A 98 13.61 -0.80 1.06
N PRO A 99 13.04 -1.39 2.13
CA PRO A 99 11.87 -0.84 2.79
C PRO A 99 12.13 0.55 3.38
N TYR A 100 11.05 1.25 3.72
CA TYR A 100 11.06 2.57 4.37
C TYR A 100 11.60 3.76 3.55
N ILE A 101 11.70 3.61 2.22
CA ILE A 101 12.00 4.73 1.33
C ILE A 101 10.80 5.68 1.23
N THR A 102 11.06 6.98 1.38
CA THR A 102 10.14 8.04 0.94
C THR A 102 10.68 8.68 -0.33
N LEU A 103 9.93 8.64 -1.43
CA LEU A 103 10.20 9.38 -2.66
C LEU A 103 9.30 10.61 -2.72
N SER A 104 9.86 11.80 -2.58
CA SER A 104 9.08 13.04 -2.53
C SER A 104 9.52 14.02 -3.61
N GLY A 105 8.61 14.43 -4.47
CA GLY A 105 8.78 15.64 -5.25
C GLY A 105 8.67 16.89 -4.38
N THR A 106 8.96 18.05 -4.97
CA THR A 106 8.74 19.35 -4.30
C THR A 106 7.28 19.77 -4.39
N LYS A 107 6.68 19.60 -5.58
CA LYS A 107 5.26 19.76 -5.89
C LYS A 107 4.94 18.85 -7.07
N ALA A 108 3.77 18.22 -7.08
CA ALA A 108 3.40 17.32 -8.17
C ALA A 108 3.38 18.04 -9.52
N SER A 109 2.93 19.30 -9.56
CA SER A 109 2.85 20.10 -10.78
C SER A 109 4.20 20.48 -11.40
N THR A 110 5.32 20.29 -10.69
CA THR A 110 6.66 20.70 -11.16
C THR A 110 7.70 19.59 -11.11
N THR A 111 7.38 18.44 -10.51
CA THR A 111 8.27 17.28 -10.44
C THR A 111 7.59 16.10 -11.11
N VAL A 112 8.04 15.77 -12.31
CA VAL A 112 7.39 14.79 -13.19
C VAL A 112 8.34 13.64 -13.47
N LEU A 113 7.95 12.42 -13.12
CA LEU A 113 8.57 11.18 -13.57
C LEU A 113 7.76 10.65 -14.76
N ILE A 114 8.42 10.40 -15.90
CA ILE A 114 7.73 10.11 -17.16
C ILE A 114 8.41 9.02 -17.98
N TRP A 115 7.59 8.12 -18.53
CA TRP A 115 7.99 7.15 -19.54
C TRP A 115 6.89 6.94 -20.59
N SER A 116 7.04 5.98 -21.51
CA SER A 116 6.08 5.73 -22.60
C SER A 116 6.12 4.30 -23.13
N ASP A 117 6.18 3.30 -22.24
CA ASP A 117 6.04 1.88 -22.61
C ASP A 117 4.56 1.46 -22.54
N GLY A 118 4.17 0.43 -23.29
CA GLY A 118 2.80 -0.10 -23.27
C GLY A 118 2.75 -1.55 -23.73
N GLU A 119 1.53 -2.05 -23.94
CA GLU A 119 1.20 -3.40 -24.46
C GLU A 119 1.53 -4.58 -23.53
N ASP A 120 2.24 -4.33 -22.42
CA ASP A 120 2.46 -5.30 -21.35
C ASP A 120 2.17 -4.64 -20.00
N ILE A 121 1.14 -5.10 -19.29
CA ILE A 121 0.72 -4.51 -18.01
C ILE A 121 1.79 -4.64 -16.92
N LEU A 122 2.61 -5.68 -16.92
CA LEU A 122 3.63 -5.91 -15.88
C LEU A 122 4.90 -5.10 -16.14
N GLU A 123 5.25 -4.93 -17.43
CA GLU A 123 6.50 -4.31 -17.84
C GLU A 123 6.35 -2.82 -18.23
N SER A 124 5.16 -2.32 -18.56
CA SER A 124 4.96 -0.95 -19.05
C SER A 124 5.07 0.16 -17.99
N SER A 125 5.17 -0.22 -16.71
CA SER A 125 5.18 0.70 -15.57
C SER A 125 6.30 1.75 -15.64
N THR A 126 5.93 3.02 -15.42
CA THR A 126 6.90 4.12 -15.26
C THR A 126 7.57 4.08 -13.88
N LEU A 127 6.79 3.82 -12.83
CA LEU A 127 7.26 3.55 -11.47
C LEU A 127 6.73 2.20 -10.98
N THR A 128 7.62 1.35 -10.49
CA THR A 128 7.28 0.06 -9.85
C THR A 128 7.75 0.05 -8.41
N VAL A 129 6.86 -0.30 -7.50
CA VAL A 129 7.14 -0.36 -6.06
C VAL A 129 7.01 -1.80 -5.59
N PHE A 130 8.14 -2.38 -5.15
CA PHE A 130 8.19 -3.68 -4.48
C PHE A 130 8.55 -3.57 -2.98
N ALA A 131 9.12 -2.44 -2.56
CA ALA A 131 9.53 -2.21 -1.17
C ALA A 131 8.36 -1.97 -0.23
N SER A 132 8.38 -2.61 0.94
CA SER A 132 7.39 -2.33 1.98
C SER A 132 7.60 -0.97 2.63
N ASP A 133 6.55 -0.44 3.26
CA ASP A 133 6.60 0.82 4.04
C ASP A 133 7.05 2.03 3.21
N PHE A 134 6.86 1.93 1.89
CA PHE A 134 7.19 2.95 0.91
C PHE A 134 6.21 4.13 0.99
N VAL A 135 6.73 5.33 0.81
CA VAL A 135 5.91 6.55 0.76
C VAL A 135 6.25 7.37 -0.47
N CYS A 136 5.26 7.69 -1.31
CA CYS A 136 5.40 8.64 -2.40
C CYS A 136 4.64 9.93 -2.11
N ARG A 137 5.23 11.09 -2.40
CA ARG A 137 4.62 12.39 -2.12
C ARG A 137 4.86 13.39 -3.24
N PHE A 138 3.83 14.15 -3.59
CA PHE A 138 3.94 15.36 -4.41
C PHE A 138 4.73 15.15 -5.71
N LEU A 139 4.51 14.00 -6.35
CA LEU A 139 5.17 13.60 -7.59
C LEU A 139 4.09 13.34 -8.65
N THR A 140 4.33 13.81 -9.87
CA THR A 140 3.58 13.34 -11.04
C THR A 140 4.27 12.10 -11.60
N ILE A 141 3.53 11.01 -11.78
CA ILE A 141 3.97 9.76 -12.38
C ILE A 141 3.13 9.56 -13.63
N GLN A 142 3.77 9.57 -14.80
CA GLN A 142 3.06 9.58 -16.07
C GLN A 142 3.61 8.56 -17.05
N ASN A 143 2.70 7.79 -17.65
CA ASN A 143 2.98 7.02 -18.85
C ASN A 143 2.34 7.71 -20.08
N LYS A 144 3.15 7.99 -21.10
CA LYS A 144 2.75 8.67 -22.35
C LYS A 144 2.63 7.76 -23.56
N PHE A 145 2.47 6.45 -23.38
CA PHE A 145 2.29 5.50 -24.48
C PHE A 145 1.13 5.87 -25.42
N GLY A 146 0.01 6.32 -24.86
CA GLY A 146 -1.17 6.75 -25.63
C GLY A 146 -2.38 5.85 -25.37
N THR A 147 -3.29 5.76 -26.35
CA THR A 147 -4.61 5.13 -26.17
C THR A 147 -4.71 3.71 -26.76
N ALA A 148 -3.64 3.18 -27.33
CA ALA A 148 -3.66 1.98 -28.16
C ALA A 148 -3.61 0.65 -27.37
N GLY A 149 -3.41 0.71 -26.05
CA GLY A 149 -3.32 -0.47 -25.21
C GLY A 149 -2.94 -0.11 -23.77
N GLN A 150 -2.67 -1.16 -23.00
CA GLN A 150 -2.29 -1.09 -21.59
C GLN A 150 -0.99 -0.30 -21.43
N ALA A 151 -0.96 0.64 -20.49
CA ALA A 151 0.20 1.49 -20.27
C ALA A 151 0.24 1.95 -18.81
N VAL A 152 0.94 1.20 -17.97
CA VAL A 152 0.94 1.47 -16.53
C VAL A 152 1.80 2.69 -16.22
N ALA A 153 1.27 3.66 -15.47
CA ALA A 153 2.06 4.74 -14.90
C ALA A 153 2.70 4.29 -13.58
N LEU A 154 1.89 3.70 -12.70
CA LEU A 154 2.32 3.23 -11.39
C LEU A 154 1.90 1.78 -11.17
N ARG A 155 2.85 0.92 -10.85
CA ARG A 155 2.61 -0.44 -10.34
C ARG A 155 3.02 -0.51 -8.87
N VAL A 156 2.14 -1.02 -8.01
CA VAL A 156 2.40 -1.20 -6.58
C VAL A 156 2.14 -2.64 -6.19
N ALA A 157 3.22 -3.37 -5.91
CA ALA A 157 3.21 -4.76 -5.48
C ALA A 157 4.02 -4.87 -4.18
N ALA A 158 3.53 -4.24 -3.11
CA ALA A 158 4.26 -4.05 -1.86
C ALA A 158 3.32 -3.96 -0.66
N ASP A 159 3.74 -4.47 0.50
CA ASP A 159 2.98 -4.23 1.72
C ASP A 159 3.21 -2.80 2.23
N ASN A 160 2.14 -2.14 2.68
CA ASN A 160 2.22 -0.85 3.40
C ASN A 160 2.77 0.31 2.55
N ALA A 161 2.23 0.52 1.34
CA ALA A 161 2.62 1.66 0.50
C ALA A 161 1.63 2.83 0.61
N ALA A 162 2.15 4.05 0.84
CA ALA A 162 1.31 5.25 0.93
C ALA A 162 1.66 6.33 -0.10
N PHE A 163 0.64 6.98 -0.66
CA PHE A 163 0.76 8.00 -1.70
C PHE A 163 0.01 9.27 -1.27
N TYR A 164 0.69 10.42 -1.26
CA TYR A 164 0.12 11.68 -0.78
C TYR A 164 0.27 12.80 -1.81
N GLY A 165 -0.86 13.32 -2.30
CA GLY A 165 -0.84 14.46 -3.23
C GLY A 165 -0.10 14.15 -4.54
N CYS A 166 -0.11 12.88 -4.96
CA CYS A 166 0.48 12.46 -6.22
C CYS A 166 -0.49 12.66 -7.38
N VAL A 167 0.05 12.77 -8.59
CA VAL A 167 -0.70 12.86 -9.84
C VAL A 167 -0.29 11.65 -10.67
N ILE A 168 -1.21 10.75 -10.99
CA ILE A 168 -0.93 9.47 -11.66
C ILE A 168 -1.72 9.44 -12.97
N MET A 169 -1.02 9.42 -14.11
CA MET A 169 -1.65 9.68 -15.42
C MET A 169 -1.21 8.69 -16.49
N SER A 170 -2.19 8.09 -17.15
CA SER A 170 -2.05 7.30 -18.38
C SER A 170 -3.43 7.19 -19.03
N TYR A 171 -3.67 6.15 -19.83
CA TYR A 171 -4.95 5.88 -20.47
C TYR A 171 -5.57 4.55 -20.01
N GLN A 172 -5.11 3.41 -20.52
CA GLN A 172 -5.56 2.10 -20.05
C GLN A 172 -4.60 1.57 -18.98
N ASP A 173 -5.15 1.02 -17.90
CA ASP A 173 -4.41 0.41 -16.78
C ASP A 173 -3.44 1.40 -16.08
N THR A 174 -3.82 2.68 -15.95
CA THR A 174 -2.98 3.75 -15.39
C THR A 174 -2.31 3.38 -14.06
N LEU A 175 -3.07 2.85 -13.11
CA LEU A 175 -2.60 2.40 -11.80
C LEU A 175 -2.86 0.90 -11.69
N LEU A 176 -1.79 0.11 -11.77
CA LEU A 176 -1.79 -1.29 -11.38
C LEU A 176 -1.53 -1.38 -9.87
N ASP A 177 -2.62 -1.31 -9.13
CA ASP A 177 -2.71 -1.53 -7.68
C ASP A 177 -2.65 -3.04 -7.37
N ASP A 178 -1.50 -3.63 -7.70
CA ASP A 178 -1.25 -5.06 -7.93
C ASP A 178 -1.60 -5.93 -6.71
N ASN A 179 -0.85 -5.81 -5.61
CA ASN A 179 -1.05 -6.59 -4.40
C ASN A 179 -0.39 -5.90 -3.19
N GLY A 180 -0.97 -6.09 -2.00
CA GLY A 180 -0.50 -5.50 -0.75
C GLY A 180 -1.56 -4.66 -0.04
N ASN A 181 -1.14 -3.81 0.89
CA ASN A 181 -1.99 -2.87 1.62
C ASN A 181 -1.58 -1.44 1.29
N HIS A 182 -2.46 -0.66 0.67
CA HIS A 182 -2.09 0.66 0.17
C HIS A 182 -3.03 1.78 0.63
N TYR A 183 -2.48 2.99 0.70
CA TYR A 183 -3.22 4.19 1.06
C TYR A 183 -2.92 5.32 0.09
N PHE A 184 -3.94 5.83 -0.56
CA PHE A 184 -3.85 6.99 -1.47
C PHE A 184 -4.63 8.14 -0.86
N LYS A 185 -3.99 9.29 -0.64
CA LYS A 185 -4.63 10.45 -0.04
C LYS A 185 -4.43 11.71 -0.86
N ASN A 186 -5.53 12.40 -1.18
CA ASN A 186 -5.52 13.64 -1.96
C ASN A 186 -4.79 13.49 -3.31
N CYS A 187 -4.82 12.30 -3.91
CA CYS A 187 -4.18 12.03 -5.19
C CYS A 187 -5.14 12.37 -6.35
N TYR A 188 -4.58 12.75 -7.48
CA TYR A 188 -5.29 12.80 -8.77
C TYR A 188 -4.89 11.59 -9.60
N ILE A 189 -5.88 10.88 -10.15
CA ILE A 189 -5.67 9.70 -10.99
C ILE A 189 -6.54 9.83 -12.23
N GLU A 190 -5.95 9.72 -13.41
CA GLU A 190 -6.70 9.78 -14.68
C GLU A 190 -6.42 8.60 -15.61
N GLY A 191 -7.42 8.25 -16.41
CA GLY A 191 -7.34 7.22 -17.43
C GLY A 191 -8.72 6.93 -18.03
N ALA A 192 -8.85 5.90 -18.85
CA ALA A 192 -10.08 5.59 -19.57
C ALA A 192 -10.61 4.17 -19.29
N THR A 193 -9.79 3.16 -19.52
CA THR A 193 -10.18 1.75 -19.36
C THR A 193 -9.40 1.15 -18.20
N ASP A 194 -10.13 0.61 -17.22
CA ASP A 194 -9.59 -0.10 -16.06
C ASP A 194 -8.47 0.65 -15.36
N PHE A 195 -8.55 1.99 -15.30
CA PHE A 195 -7.40 2.81 -14.96
C PHE A 195 -6.95 2.70 -13.49
N ILE A 196 -7.73 2.03 -12.65
CA ILE A 196 -7.31 1.51 -11.34
C ILE A 196 -7.63 0.01 -11.32
N CYS A 197 -6.62 -0.85 -11.44
CA CYS A 197 -6.79 -2.29 -11.53
C CYS A 197 -5.84 -3.04 -10.59
N GLY A 198 -6.11 -4.33 -10.33
CA GLY A 198 -5.27 -5.18 -9.47
C GLY A 198 -6.03 -5.78 -8.28
N SER A 199 -5.31 -6.33 -7.32
CA SER A 199 -5.83 -7.15 -6.22
C SER A 199 -5.48 -6.64 -4.81
N ALA A 200 -4.96 -5.42 -4.68
CA ALA A 200 -4.58 -4.87 -3.38
C ALA A 200 -5.77 -4.61 -2.44
N SER A 201 -5.46 -4.48 -1.14
CA SER A 201 -6.33 -3.87 -0.13
C SER A 201 -6.03 -2.38 -0.06
N SER A 202 -6.86 -1.54 -0.65
CA SER A 202 -6.53 -0.11 -0.85
C SER A 202 -7.62 0.83 -0.39
N LEU A 203 -7.22 1.86 0.36
CA LEU A 203 -8.08 2.99 0.72
C LEU A 203 -7.64 4.24 -0.06
N TYR A 204 -8.54 4.75 -0.89
CA TYR A 204 -8.41 6.00 -1.62
C TYR A 204 -9.22 7.07 -0.87
N GLU A 205 -8.56 7.95 -0.12
CA GLU A 205 -9.19 8.99 0.68
C GLU A 205 -9.03 10.36 -0.01
N LYS A 206 -10.16 11.00 -0.31
CA LYS A 206 -10.21 12.35 -0.91
C LYS A 206 -9.44 12.47 -2.22
N CYS A 207 -9.38 11.39 -2.99
CA CYS A 207 -8.77 11.38 -4.30
C CYS A 207 -9.73 11.95 -5.37
N HIS A 208 -9.17 12.43 -6.46
CA HIS A 208 -9.89 12.85 -7.65
C HIS A 208 -9.60 11.86 -8.77
N LEU A 209 -10.64 11.15 -9.21
CA LEU A 209 -10.61 10.24 -10.35
C LEU A 209 -11.18 10.95 -11.57
N HIS A 210 -10.42 10.99 -12.67
CA HIS A 210 -10.81 11.66 -13.90
C HIS A 210 -10.81 10.70 -15.09
N SER A 211 -11.99 10.37 -15.60
CA SER A 211 -12.12 9.50 -16.77
C SER A 211 -11.90 10.27 -18.07
N LEU A 212 -11.02 9.75 -18.91
CA LEU A 212 -10.74 10.21 -20.26
C LEU A 212 -11.55 9.44 -21.32
N SER A 213 -12.44 8.54 -20.91
CA SER A 213 -13.12 7.65 -21.85
C SER A 213 -14.19 8.39 -22.68
N PRO A 214 -14.10 8.40 -24.02
CA PRO A 214 -15.13 9.02 -24.84
C PRO A 214 -16.44 8.22 -24.84
N ASN A 215 -16.38 6.91 -24.59
CA ASN A 215 -17.53 6.02 -24.60
C ASN A 215 -17.32 4.80 -23.69
N ASN A 216 -17.98 4.79 -22.54
CA ASN A 216 -18.14 3.63 -21.66
C ASN A 216 -16.83 2.94 -21.24
N GLY A 217 -15.86 3.73 -20.76
CA GLY A 217 -14.66 3.20 -20.07
C GLY A 217 -15.00 2.68 -18.67
N SER A 218 -13.99 2.25 -17.90
CA SER A 218 -14.18 1.81 -16.52
C SER A 218 -13.14 2.43 -15.61
N MET A 219 -13.57 2.97 -14.46
CA MET A 219 -12.64 3.51 -13.48
C MET A 219 -11.88 2.42 -12.73
N THR A 220 -12.53 1.30 -12.45
CA THR A 220 -11.94 0.23 -11.65
C THR A 220 -12.06 -1.15 -12.29
N ALA A 221 -11.05 -1.99 -12.08
CA ALA A 221 -11.05 -3.41 -12.42
C ALA A 221 -10.35 -4.23 -11.33
N GLN A 222 -11.09 -4.56 -10.27
CA GLN A 222 -10.52 -5.23 -9.10
C GLN A 222 -10.51 -6.76 -9.29
N MET A 223 -9.39 -7.41 -8.97
CA MET A 223 -9.03 -8.80 -9.32
C MET A 223 -9.23 -9.85 -8.20
N ARG A 224 -9.86 -9.51 -7.09
CA ARG A 224 -10.12 -10.40 -5.95
C ARG A 224 -10.77 -11.71 -6.41
N SER A 225 -10.17 -12.82 -6.06
CA SER A 225 -10.45 -14.14 -6.64
C SER A 225 -11.16 -15.11 -5.70
N SER A 226 -11.30 -14.79 -4.41
CA SER A 226 -11.98 -15.66 -3.44
C SER A 226 -12.79 -14.88 -2.39
N ALA A 227 -13.76 -15.56 -1.77
CA ALA A 227 -14.59 -14.98 -0.70
C ALA A 227 -13.81 -14.73 0.61
N THR A 228 -12.74 -15.48 0.86
CA THR A 228 -11.93 -15.39 2.09
C THR A 228 -10.85 -14.33 2.02
N ASP A 229 -10.45 -13.91 0.81
CA ASP A 229 -9.55 -12.80 0.60
C ASP A 229 -10.16 -11.48 1.12
N LYS A 230 -9.35 -10.68 1.82
CA LYS A 230 -9.74 -9.39 2.39
C LYS A 230 -9.39 -8.20 1.50
N SER A 231 -8.84 -8.43 0.30
CA SER A 231 -8.57 -7.37 -0.69
C SER A 231 -9.80 -6.60 -1.15
N GLY A 232 -9.56 -5.44 -1.76
CA GLY A 232 -10.61 -4.58 -2.29
C GLY A 232 -10.21 -3.13 -2.36
N PHE A 233 -10.93 -2.38 -3.20
CA PHE A 233 -10.73 -0.95 -3.33
C PHE A 233 -11.86 -0.21 -2.61
N SER A 234 -11.51 0.68 -1.68
CA SER A 234 -12.44 1.57 -1.00
C SER A 234 -12.11 3.02 -1.33
N PHE A 235 -13.11 3.77 -1.80
CA PHE A 235 -13.02 5.17 -2.19
C PHE A 235 -13.85 6.01 -1.23
N LEU A 236 -13.18 6.79 -0.39
CA LEU A 236 -13.79 7.58 0.68
C LEU A 236 -13.67 9.07 0.38
N GLY A 237 -14.80 9.75 0.21
CA GLY A 237 -14.82 11.21 -0.02
C GLY A 237 -14.16 11.61 -1.35
N CYS A 238 -14.15 10.71 -2.34
CA CYS A 238 -13.52 10.96 -3.62
C CYS A 238 -14.40 11.79 -4.56
N LYS A 239 -13.78 12.37 -5.58
CA LYS A 239 -14.47 13.10 -6.65
C LYS A 239 -14.28 12.36 -7.97
N LEU A 240 -15.37 11.96 -8.61
CA LEU A 240 -15.39 11.28 -9.90
C LEU A 240 -15.87 12.26 -10.96
N THR A 241 -15.02 12.47 -11.96
CA THR A 241 -15.28 13.36 -13.11
C THR A 241 -14.77 12.70 -14.38
N GLY A 242 -15.02 13.32 -15.52
CA GLY A 242 -14.42 12.90 -16.77
C GLY A 242 -15.06 13.54 -17.97
N THR A 243 -14.78 12.97 -19.13
CA THR A 243 -15.42 13.25 -20.41
C THR A 243 -16.26 12.05 -20.84
N GLY A 244 -17.27 12.25 -21.69
CA GLY A 244 -18.03 11.14 -22.26
C GLY A 244 -18.82 10.36 -21.21
N SER A 245 -18.55 9.05 -21.11
CA SER A 245 -19.25 8.13 -20.22
C SER A 245 -18.30 7.08 -19.64
N THR A 246 -18.51 6.67 -18.40
CA THR A 246 -17.72 5.63 -17.73
C THR A 246 -18.51 4.87 -16.67
N TYR A 247 -18.15 3.61 -16.46
CA TYR A 247 -18.59 2.81 -15.32
C TYR A 247 -17.67 3.04 -14.11
N LEU A 248 -18.25 2.93 -12.91
CA LEU A 248 -17.53 2.89 -11.63
C LEU A 248 -16.54 1.72 -11.58
N GLY A 249 -16.89 0.58 -12.19
CA GLY A 249 -16.04 -0.59 -12.24
C GLY A 249 -16.61 -1.76 -13.02
N ARG A 250 -15.74 -2.75 -13.28
CA ARG A 250 -16.11 -4.06 -13.82
C ARG A 250 -15.23 -5.19 -13.23
N PRO A 251 -15.76 -6.42 -13.06
CA PRO A 251 -15.11 -7.45 -12.25
C PRO A 251 -14.07 -8.25 -13.03
N TRP A 252 -12.80 -7.83 -12.90
CA TRP A 252 -11.68 -8.65 -13.38
C TRP A 252 -11.64 -10.00 -12.63
N GLY A 253 -11.70 -9.97 -11.30
CA GLY A 253 -11.77 -11.16 -10.45
C GLY A 253 -13.19 -11.61 -10.14
N ALA A 254 -13.38 -12.91 -9.88
CA ALA A 254 -14.69 -13.51 -9.59
C ALA A 254 -15.34 -12.98 -8.29
N TYR A 255 -14.55 -12.51 -7.33
CA TYR A 255 -15.02 -11.95 -6.06
C TYR A 255 -14.65 -10.46 -5.92
N SER A 256 -14.52 -9.78 -7.07
CA SER A 256 -14.19 -8.36 -7.18
C SER A 256 -14.98 -7.53 -6.17
N ARG A 257 -14.27 -6.65 -5.46
CA ARG A 257 -14.83 -5.82 -4.39
C ARG A 257 -14.38 -4.38 -4.52
N VAL A 258 -15.35 -3.50 -4.71
CA VAL A 258 -15.16 -2.05 -4.87
C VAL A 258 -16.27 -1.32 -4.13
N VAL A 259 -15.91 -0.35 -3.28
CA VAL A 259 -16.86 0.44 -2.50
C VAL A 259 -16.57 1.93 -2.70
N PHE A 260 -17.61 2.70 -3.01
CA PHE A 260 -17.58 4.16 -2.99
C PHE A 260 -18.43 4.66 -1.81
N ALA A 261 -17.82 5.47 -0.95
CA ALA A 261 -18.46 6.06 0.22
C ALA A 261 -18.29 7.58 0.24
N TYR A 262 -19.37 8.32 0.48
CA TYR A 262 -19.38 9.79 0.55
C TYR A 262 -18.71 10.48 -0.65
N SER A 263 -18.76 9.85 -1.82
CA SER A 263 -18.04 10.32 -3.01
C SER A 263 -18.99 11.09 -3.94
N PHE A 264 -18.46 12.13 -4.58
CA PHE A 264 -19.18 12.91 -5.58
C PHE A 264 -19.04 12.26 -6.96
N PHE A 265 -20.15 12.04 -7.65
CA PHE A 265 -20.19 11.55 -9.03
C PHE A 265 -20.75 12.64 -9.95
N SER A 266 -19.93 13.13 -10.89
CA SER A 266 -20.46 13.91 -12.02
C SER A 266 -21.33 13.04 -12.93
N ASP A 267 -22.01 13.66 -13.89
CA ASP A 267 -22.86 13.04 -14.91
C ASP A 267 -22.12 12.10 -15.89
N VAL A 268 -20.79 12.05 -15.83
CA VAL A 268 -19.98 11.07 -16.58
C VAL A 268 -20.26 9.61 -16.17
N VAL A 269 -20.75 9.37 -14.95
CA VAL A 269 -21.01 8.01 -14.48
C VAL A 269 -22.27 7.48 -15.15
N ALA A 270 -22.13 6.38 -15.91
CA ALA A 270 -23.25 5.76 -16.61
C ALA A 270 -24.38 5.37 -15.64
N PRO A 271 -25.68 5.47 -16.02
CA PRO A 271 -26.81 5.15 -15.14
C PRO A 271 -26.76 3.74 -14.53
N GLN A 272 -26.27 2.77 -15.30
CA GLN A 272 -26.05 1.38 -14.87
C GLN A 272 -25.02 1.28 -13.73
N GLY A 273 -24.10 2.24 -13.64
CA GLY A 273 -23.03 2.37 -12.64
C GLY A 273 -21.89 1.40 -12.85
N TRP A 274 -22.20 0.12 -13.08
CA TRP A 274 -21.22 -0.96 -13.13
C TRP A 274 -21.42 -1.81 -14.39
N ASN A 275 -20.34 -2.41 -14.87
CA ASN A 275 -20.36 -3.29 -16.03
C ASN A 275 -20.01 -4.73 -15.61
N GLU A 276 -20.68 -5.72 -16.21
CA GLU A 276 -20.57 -7.13 -15.82
C GLU A 276 -19.38 -7.88 -16.48
N TRP A 277 -18.50 -7.19 -17.20
CA TRP A 277 -17.35 -7.78 -17.92
C TRP A 277 -17.77 -8.87 -18.94
N GLY A 278 -19.04 -8.94 -19.33
CA GLY A 278 -19.56 -10.02 -20.20
C GLY A 278 -19.63 -11.39 -19.51
N ASP A 279 -19.55 -11.45 -18.17
CA ASP A 279 -19.65 -12.68 -17.40
C ASP A 279 -20.61 -12.51 -16.22
N SER A 280 -21.88 -12.80 -16.48
CA SER A 280 -22.96 -12.67 -15.48
C SER A 280 -22.83 -13.66 -14.31
N SER A 281 -21.97 -14.68 -14.40
CA SER A 281 -21.77 -15.64 -13.29
C SER A 281 -21.16 -14.96 -12.06
N LYS A 282 -20.39 -13.89 -12.27
CA LYS A 282 -19.74 -13.09 -11.21
C LYS A 282 -20.72 -12.21 -10.44
N ASN A 283 -21.89 -11.91 -11.00
CA ASN A 283 -22.86 -10.97 -10.42
C ASN A 283 -23.33 -11.39 -9.00
N ASN A 284 -23.25 -12.68 -8.67
CA ASN A 284 -23.64 -13.20 -7.35
C ASN A 284 -22.51 -13.16 -6.30
N THR A 285 -21.26 -12.99 -6.73
CA THR A 285 -20.07 -13.10 -5.87
C THR A 285 -19.31 -11.79 -5.70
N VAL A 286 -19.50 -10.83 -6.61
CA VAL A 286 -18.91 -9.49 -6.51
C VAL A 286 -19.55 -8.67 -5.38
N TYR A 287 -18.78 -7.74 -4.83
CA TYR A 287 -19.24 -6.80 -3.80
C TYR A 287 -19.01 -5.36 -4.28
N TYR A 288 -19.96 -4.84 -5.05
CA TYR A 288 -19.94 -3.47 -5.58
C TYR A 288 -20.96 -2.61 -4.85
N GLY A 289 -20.46 -1.68 -4.05
CA GLY A 289 -21.27 -0.92 -3.10
C GLY A 289 -21.14 0.60 -3.25
N GLU A 290 -22.27 1.28 -3.11
CA GLU A 290 -22.35 2.73 -3.02
C GLU A 290 -22.95 3.09 -1.64
N TYR A 291 -22.30 4.00 -0.92
CA TYR A 291 -22.75 4.50 0.38
C TYR A 291 -22.78 6.02 0.41
N LYS A 292 -23.96 6.62 0.55
CA LYS A 292 -24.18 8.08 0.65
C LYS A 292 -23.37 8.88 -0.39
N CYS A 293 -23.22 8.33 -1.60
CA CYS A 293 -22.63 9.04 -2.74
C CYS A 293 -23.65 10.06 -3.28
N TYR A 294 -23.15 11.12 -3.90
CA TYR A 294 -23.98 12.27 -4.28
C TYR A 294 -23.50 12.90 -5.60
N GLY A 295 -24.30 13.81 -6.16
CA GLY A 295 -24.04 14.42 -7.46
C GLY A 295 -24.90 13.77 -8.57
N PRO A 296 -24.88 14.36 -9.78
CA PRO A 296 -25.77 13.95 -10.87
C PRO A 296 -25.56 12.49 -11.33
N GLY A 297 -24.35 11.94 -11.25
CA GLY A 297 -24.08 10.54 -11.60
C GLY A 297 -24.37 9.53 -10.48
N ALA A 298 -24.79 10.00 -9.30
CA ALA A 298 -25.05 9.14 -8.14
C ALA A 298 -26.50 8.64 -8.06
N ASP A 299 -27.35 8.97 -9.03
CA ASP A 299 -28.69 8.40 -9.11
C ASP A 299 -28.63 6.89 -9.35
N ARG A 300 -29.28 6.13 -8.46
CA ARG A 300 -29.25 4.66 -8.48
C ARG A 300 -30.47 3.99 -9.10
N ARG A 301 -31.45 4.74 -9.61
CA ARG A 301 -32.70 4.20 -10.18
C ARG A 301 -32.48 3.19 -11.32
N GLU A 302 -31.41 3.37 -12.09
CA GLU A 302 -31.07 2.53 -13.24
C GLU A 302 -29.84 1.62 -13.01
N ARG A 303 -29.34 1.55 -11.78
CA ARG A 303 -28.18 0.71 -11.47
C ARG A 303 -28.46 -0.75 -11.77
N VAL A 304 -27.42 -1.47 -12.16
CA VAL A 304 -27.47 -2.92 -12.25
C VAL A 304 -27.97 -3.52 -10.93
N LYS A 305 -28.88 -4.50 -11.04
CA LYS A 305 -29.61 -5.08 -9.89
C LYS A 305 -28.71 -5.76 -8.86
N TRP A 306 -27.53 -6.18 -9.27
CA TRP A 306 -26.55 -6.86 -8.42
C TRP A 306 -25.63 -5.89 -7.64
N SER A 307 -25.69 -4.59 -7.93
CA SER A 307 -24.99 -3.57 -7.13
C SER A 307 -25.73 -3.26 -5.82
N LYS A 308 -25.00 -2.82 -4.80
CA LYS A 308 -25.52 -2.64 -3.44
C LYS A 308 -25.65 -1.17 -3.06
N GLN A 309 -26.82 -0.78 -2.52
CA GLN A 309 -26.88 0.35 -1.59
C GLN A 309 -26.39 -0.17 -0.26
N LEU A 310 -25.30 0.37 0.28
CA LEU A 310 -24.83 -0.08 1.59
C LEU A 310 -25.62 0.59 2.72
N SER A 311 -25.86 -0.14 3.80
CA SER A 311 -26.28 0.43 5.09
C SER A 311 -25.11 1.12 5.81
N ASP A 312 -25.40 1.81 6.91
CA ASP A 312 -24.38 2.42 7.76
C ASP A 312 -23.42 1.35 8.34
N GLU A 313 -23.98 0.20 8.76
CA GLU A 313 -23.22 -0.93 9.30
C GLU A 313 -22.32 -1.58 8.25
N GLU A 314 -22.86 -1.84 7.04
CA GLU A 314 -22.10 -2.43 5.94
C GLU A 314 -20.95 -1.52 5.48
N ALA A 315 -21.18 -0.21 5.41
CA ALA A 315 -20.19 0.74 4.94
C ALA A 315 -19.05 0.99 5.94
N THR A 316 -19.30 0.85 7.24
CA THR A 316 -18.36 1.26 8.31
C THR A 316 -16.97 0.63 8.14
N VAL A 317 -16.89 -0.65 7.75
CA VAL A 317 -15.61 -1.35 7.56
C VAL A 317 -14.77 -0.79 6.42
N PHE A 318 -15.40 -0.19 5.41
CA PHE A 318 -14.73 0.35 4.22
C PHE A 318 -14.32 1.82 4.39
N MET A 319 -14.86 2.53 5.37
CA MET A 319 -14.60 3.96 5.60
C MET A 319 -13.49 4.22 6.63
N SER A 320 -12.89 3.17 7.18
CA SER A 320 -11.80 3.26 8.15
C SER A 320 -10.48 2.83 7.53
N LYS A 321 -9.38 3.42 8.03
CA LYS A 321 -8.02 2.94 7.77
C LYS A 321 -7.79 1.51 8.28
N ASP A 322 -8.65 1.03 9.17
CA ASP A 322 -8.63 -0.37 9.61
C ASP A 322 -8.83 -1.36 8.45
N PHE A 323 -9.53 -0.96 7.38
CA PHE A 323 -9.71 -1.77 6.17
C PHE A 323 -8.38 -2.27 5.60
N ILE A 324 -7.34 -1.45 5.71
CA ILE A 324 -5.99 -1.70 5.18
C ILE A 324 -4.97 -1.95 6.31
N GLY A 325 -5.41 -2.20 7.54
CA GLY A 325 -4.52 -2.29 8.70
C GLY A 325 -3.74 -1.00 9.00
N GLY A 326 -4.21 0.15 8.52
CA GLY A 326 -3.43 1.39 8.46
C GLY A 326 -3.00 1.96 9.81
N LYS A 327 -3.61 1.54 10.93
CA LYS A 327 -3.15 1.93 12.27
C LYS A 327 -1.75 1.40 12.59
N ASP A 328 -1.38 0.26 12.01
CA ASP A 328 -0.14 -0.43 12.36
C ASP A 328 1.07 0.05 11.53
N TRP A 329 0.83 0.58 10.33
CA TRP A 329 1.91 0.90 9.38
C TRP A 329 1.91 2.33 8.84
N LEU A 330 0.79 3.07 8.90
CA LEU A 330 0.79 4.47 8.45
C LEU A 330 1.62 5.31 9.41
N ARG A 331 2.74 5.80 8.89
CA ARG A 331 3.70 6.61 9.65
C ARG A 331 3.62 8.10 9.29
N PRO A 332 3.89 9.01 10.25
CA PRO A 332 4.06 10.42 9.95
C PRO A 332 5.31 10.64 9.08
N ALA A 333 5.37 11.80 8.44
CA ALA A 333 6.60 12.21 7.77
C ALA A 333 7.72 12.45 8.80
N PRO A 334 8.99 12.14 8.47
CA PRO A 334 10.14 12.50 9.30
C PRO A 334 10.17 14.00 9.58
N SER A 335 10.50 14.38 10.81
CA SER A 335 10.67 15.78 11.25
C SER A 335 12.13 16.23 11.22
N HIS A 336 13.07 15.29 11.20
CA HIS A 336 14.51 15.55 11.20
C HIS A 336 15.21 14.83 10.05
N PHE A 337 16.29 15.44 9.56
CA PHE A 337 17.07 14.90 8.45
C PHE A 337 18.56 14.90 8.78
N LYS A 338 19.21 13.76 8.52
CA LYS A 338 20.66 13.61 8.51
C LYS A 338 21.13 13.60 7.06
N ALA A 339 22.32 14.15 6.79
CA ALA A 339 22.92 14.02 5.47
C ALA A 339 23.25 12.56 5.18
N ALA A 340 23.09 12.11 3.94
CA ALA A 340 23.70 10.87 3.50
C ALA A 340 25.22 10.98 3.71
N LEU A 341 25.85 9.93 4.27
CA LEU A 341 27.30 9.90 4.41
C LEU A 341 27.91 10.07 3.01
N SER A 342 28.56 11.20 2.78
CA SER A 342 29.17 11.52 1.49
C SER A 342 30.15 10.41 1.10
N ASN A 343 30.07 9.92 -0.12
CA ASN A 343 31.02 8.97 -0.73
C ASN A 343 32.46 9.51 -0.88
N GLN A 344 32.84 10.59 -0.16
CA GLN A 344 34.22 11.08 -0.10
C GLN A 344 35.20 10.02 0.44
N THR A 345 34.73 9.03 1.21
CA THR A 345 35.56 7.92 1.70
C THR A 345 35.80 6.80 0.68
N ARG A 346 34.99 6.66 -0.38
CA ARG A 346 35.24 5.63 -1.43
C ARG A 346 36.32 6.05 -2.43
N LYS A 347 36.56 7.35 -2.63
CA LYS A 347 37.69 7.81 -3.47
C LYS A 347 39.05 7.69 -2.78
N ASN A 348 39.10 7.67 -1.44
CA ASN A 348 40.35 7.54 -0.70
C ASN A 348 40.80 6.08 -0.49
N ASN A 349 39.93 5.10 -0.68
CA ASN A 349 40.26 3.67 -0.47
C ASN A 349 40.71 2.94 -1.74
N TRP A 350 40.71 3.58 -2.91
CA TRP A 350 41.29 3.01 -4.14
C TRP A 350 42.75 3.44 -4.40
N PHE A 351 43.30 4.37 -3.61
CA PHE A 351 44.70 4.80 -3.72
C PHE A 351 45.65 4.13 -2.71
N HIS A 352 45.15 3.31 -1.78
CA HIS A 352 45.96 2.64 -0.75
C HIS A 352 46.12 1.12 -0.93
N GLN A 353 45.68 0.54 -2.06
CA GLN A 353 45.86 -0.89 -2.36
C GLN A 353 46.76 -1.20 -3.57
N LEU A 354 47.60 -0.24 -4.00
CA LEU A 354 48.61 -0.47 -5.05
C LEU A 354 50.06 -0.17 -4.64
N ILE A 355 50.35 -0.01 -3.35
CA ILE A 355 51.72 0.01 -2.84
C ILE A 355 51.74 -0.76 -1.51
N ASN A 356 51.91 -2.08 -1.61
CA ASN A 356 52.69 -2.94 -0.71
C ASN A 356 52.75 -4.35 -1.27
#